data_AF-A0AAV5VBX8-F1
#
_entry.id   AF-A0AAV5VBX8-F1
#
_cell.length_a   1.000
_cell.length_b   1.000
_cell.length_c   1.000
_cell.angle_alpha   90.00
_cell.angle_beta   90.00
_cell.angle_gamma   90.00
#
_symmetry.space_group_name_H-M   'P 1'
#
loop_
_entity.id
_entity.type
_entity.pdbx_description
1 polymer ?
#
loop_
_entity_poly.entity_id
_entity_poly.type
_entity_poly.pdbx_seq_one_letter_code
_entity_poly.pdbx_strand_id
1 'polypeptide(L)'
;EAGHNVTSLIPIMDSAVRDCTEKSHKIYVQPDPELKEFFTQMLRGGVNFFQMNNFNPIGSLKSGPAQAKMFYRTCKKVLEEPGLIERLRAEKYDVYISENFDVCGMGLSHAIQPKAVIGSSATSLFSWQFYEFGVPEATSYRPGCY
;
A
#
# COMPACT_ATOMS: atom_id res chain seq x y z
N GLU A 1 -19.03 -3.24 19.96
CA GLU A 1 -18.56 -3.98 18.76
C GLU A 1 -19.77 -4.35 17.93
N ALA A 2 -19.66 -4.34 16.60
CA ALA A 2 -20.79 -4.59 15.69
C ALA A 2 -20.95 -6.10 15.31
N GLY A 3 -20.24 -7.01 15.99
CA GLY A 3 -20.33 -8.46 15.75
C GLY A 3 -19.56 -8.99 14.54
N HIS A 4 -18.82 -8.13 13.83
CA HIS A 4 -17.99 -8.55 12.70
C HIS A 4 -16.58 -8.97 13.14
N ASN A 5 -16.10 -10.11 12.63
CA ASN A 5 -14.71 -10.52 12.78
C ASN A 5 -13.87 -9.87 11.68
N VAL A 6 -12.92 -9.02 12.07
CA VAL A 6 -12.09 -8.23 11.15
C VAL A 6 -10.63 -8.58 11.34
N THR A 7 -9.97 -8.99 10.26
CA THR A 7 -8.52 -9.20 10.22
C THR A 7 -7.84 -8.07 9.44
N SER A 8 -6.79 -7.49 9.99
CA SER A 8 -5.92 -6.52 9.33
C SER A 8 -4.58 -7.17 9.03
N LEU A 9 -4.28 -7.35 7.74
CA LEU A 9 -2.94 -7.69 7.28
C LEU A 9 -2.11 -6.41 7.19
N ILE A 10 -1.02 -6.34 7.95
CA ILE A 10 -0.17 -5.15 8.08
C ILE A 10 1.26 -5.53 7.65
N PRO A 11 1.61 -5.31 6.38
CA PRO A 11 3.00 -5.32 5.95
C PRO A 11 3.73 -4.12 6.55
N ILE A 12 4.66 -4.37 7.47
CA ILE A 12 5.41 -3.30 8.11
C ILE A 12 6.43 -2.78 7.10
N MET A 13 6.32 -1.51 6.72
CA MET A 13 7.32 -0.81 5.91
C MET A 13 8.24 0.04 6.81
N ASP A 14 7.62 0.83 7.70
CA ASP A 14 8.28 1.65 8.70
C ASP A 14 7.82 1.24 10.10
N SER A 15 8.75 0.79 10.92
CA SER A 15 8.49 0.39 12.31
C SER A 15 8.20 1.56 13.25
N ALA A 16 8.46 2.81 12.85
CA ALA A 16 8.16 3.99 13.65
C ALA A 16 6.68 4.39 13.60
N VAL A 17 5.94 3.93 12.59
CA VAL A 17 4.52 4.26 12.42
C VAL A 17 3.65 3.33 13.27
N ARG A 18 2.71 3.92 14.00
CA ARG A 18 1.75 3.18 14.84
C ARG A 18 0.63 2.59 13.97
N ASP A 19 0.11 1.44 14.39
CA ASP A 19 -1.13 0.90 13.84
C ASP A 19 -2.29 1.89 14.02
N CYS A 20 -3.09 2.02 12.96
CA CYS A 20 -4.32 2.82 12.95
C CYS A 20 -5.56 2.03 13.39
N THR A 21 -5.40 0.78 13.84
CA THR A 21 -6.50 -0.09 14.31
C THR A 21 -6.17 -0.71 15.66
N GLU A 22 -7.18 -0.79 16.54
CA GLU A 22 -7.05 -1.37 17.89
C GLU A 22 -7.99 -2.58 18.10
N LYS A 23 -9.03 -2.72 17.28
CA LYS A 23 -10.10 -3.73 17.47
C LYS A 23 -10.04 -4.92 16.53
N SER A 24 -9.23 -4.86 15.47
CA SER A 24 -9.09 -5.97 14.52
C SER A 24 -8.03 -6.97 14.97
N HIS A 25 -8.18 -8.22 14.53
CA HIS A 25 -7.12 -9.21 14.62
C HIS A 25 -5.99 -8.83 13.66
N LYS A 26 -4.75 -8.74 14.13
CA LYS A 26 -3.64 -8.19 13.35
C LYS A 26 -2.68 -9.29 12.92
N ILE A 27 -2.35 -9.31 11.65
CA ILE A 27 -1.31 -10.17 11.08
C ILE A 27 -0.20 -9.26 10.57
N TYR A 28 0.97 -9.35 11.19
CA TYR A 28 2.13 -8.56 10.78
C TYR A 28 3.02 -9.34 9.84
N VAL A 29 3.45 -8.69 8.76
CA VAL A 29 4.56 -9.16 7.92
C VAL A 29 5.75 -8.25 8.19
N GLN A 30 6.88 -8.84 8.55
CA GLN A 30 8.09 -8.08 8.90
C GLN A 30 8.67 -7.38 7.68
N PRO A 31 9.30 -6.19 7.85
CA PRO A 31 9.87 -5.43 6.74
C PRO A 31 10.99 -6.22 6.05
N ASP A 32 11.13 -5.99 4.75
CA ASP A 32 12.33 -6.40 4.03
C ASP A 32 13.56 -5.66 4.63
N PRO A 33 14.70 -6.36 4.88
CA PRO A 33 15.87 -5.75 5.50
C PRO A 33 16.40 -4.50 4.75
N GLU A 34 16.34 -4.51 3.42
CA GLU A 34 16.77 -3.38 2.58
C GLU A 34 15.83 -2.17 2.77
N LEU A 35 14.52 -2.41 2.85
CA LEU A 35 13.55 -1.35 3.10
C LEU A 35 13.65 -0.79 4.51
N LYS A 36 13.89 -1.66 5.51
CA LYS A 36 14.08 -1.23 6.89
C LYS A 36 15.25 -0.25 7.00
N GLU A 37 16.35 -0.53 6.32
CA GLU A 37 17.50 0.38 6.28
C GLU A 37 17.16 1.68 5.56
N PHE A 38 16.49 1.61 4.41
CA PHE A 38 16.05 2.79 3.65
C PHE A 38 15.17 3.73 4.50
N PHE A 39 14.14 3.21 5.18
CA PHE A 39 13.29 4.01 6.05
C PHE A 39 14.05 4.54 7.27
N THR A 40 14.96 3.76 7.85
CA THR A 40 15.82 4.23 8.94
C THR A 40 16.69 5.41 8.52
N GLN A 41 17.27 5.36 7.31
CA GLN A 41 18.07 6.46 6.75
C GLN A 41 17.20 7.69 6.43
N MET A 42 16.01 7.48 5.85
CA MET A 42 15.06 8.56 5.56
C MET A 42 14.60 9.28 6.84
N LEU A 43 14.25 8.53 7.89
CA LEU A 43 13.87 9.07 9.19
C LEU A 43 15.01 9.86 9.85
N ARG A 44 16.26 9.37 9.75
CA ARG A 44 17.45 10.09 10.23
C ARG A 44 17.72 11.36 9.42
N GLY A 45 17.40 11.36 8.12
CA GLY A 45 17.61 12.48 7.21
C GLY A 45 16.57 13.60 7.31
N GLY A 46 15.43 13.36 7.98
CA GLY A 46 14.40 14.37 8.23
C GLY A 46 13.86 15.01 6.96
N VAL A 47 13.11 14.26 6.15
CA VAL A 47 12.47 14.83 4.94
C VAL A 47 11.28 15.71 5.36
N ASN A 48 11.40 17.02 5.16
CA ASN A 48 10.28 17.93 5.34
C ASN A 48 9.51 18.08 4.02
N PHE A 49 8.41 17.33 3.88
CA PHE A 49 7.56 17.36 2.70
C PHE A 49 7.01 18.75 2.36
N PHE A 50 6.83 19.65 3.34
CA PHE A 50 6.33 21.01 3.12
C PHE A 50 7.40 21.96 2.56
N GLN A 51 8.68 21.64 2.75
CA GLN A 51 9.81 22.42 2.25
C GLN A 51 10.46 21.80 1.00
N MET A 52 9.95 20.67 0.52
CA MET A 52 10.44 20.03 -0.68
C MET A 52 10.18 20.91 -1.92
N ASN A 53 11.23 21.11 -2.72
CA ASN A 53 11.11 21.78 -4.00
C ASN A 53 10.50 20.81 -5.04
N ASN A 54 9.19 20.92 -5.26
CA ASN A 54 8.46 20.14 -6.26
C ASN A 54 8.85 20.45 -7.72
N PHE A 55 9.60 21.53 -7.96
CA PHE A 55 10.13 21.88 -9.28
C PHE A 55 11.54 21.32 -9.53
N ASN A 56 12.08 20.47 -8.65
CA ASN A 56 13.36 19.81 -8.89
C ASN A 56 13.17 18.54 -9.75
N PRO A 57 13.47 18.59 -11.07
CA PRO A 57 13.21 17.45 -11.96
C PRO A 57 14.05 16.22 -11.60
N ILE A 58 15.23 16.41 -10.98
CA ILE A 58 16.09 15.28 -10.54
C ILE A 58 15.43 14.54 -9.37
N GLY A 59 14.79 15.28 -8.46
CA GLY A 59 14.06 14.70 -7.34
C GLY A 59 12.91 13.82 -7.84
N SER A 60 12.08 14.36 -8.73
CA SER A 60 10.97 13.63 -9.35
C SER A 60 11.42 12.42 -10.16
N LEU A 61 12.54 12.53 -10.89
CA LEU A 61 13.08 11.41 -11.67
C LEU A 61 13.58 10.25 -10.78
N LYS A 62 14.09 10.56 -9.58
CA LYS A 62 14.58 9.55 -8.62
C LYS A 62 13.48 8.97 -7.74
N SER A 63 12.42 9.73 -7.44
CA SER A 63 11.34 9.29 -6.55
C SER A 63 10.53 8.13 -7.11
N GLY A 64 10.22 8.16 -8.42
CA GLY A 64 9.44 7.11 -9.07
C GLY A 64 10.06 5.71 -8.91
N PRO A 65 11.31 5.48 -9.37
CA PRO A 65 11.98 4.19 -9.21
C PRO A 65 12.16 3.78 -7.74
N ALA A 66 12.43 4.72 -6.84
CA ALA A 66 12.55 4.43 -5.40
C ALA A 66 11.23 3.93 -4.81
N GLN A 67 10.11 4.57 -5.15
CA GLN A 67 8.78 4.18 -4.71
C GLN A 67 8.34 2.85 -5.33
N ALA A 68 8.60 2.63 -6.62
CA ALA A 68 8.36 1.35 -7.28
C ALA A 68 9.13 0.20 -6.60
N LYS A 69 10.40 0.42 -6.25
CA LYS A 69 11.21 -0.56 -5.52
C LYS A 69 10.64 -0.86 -4.13
N MET A 70 10.16 0.16 -3.42
CA MET A 70 9.52 0.01 -2.10
C MET A 70 8.29 -0.90 -2.18
N PHE A 71 7.36 -0.61 -3.10
CA PHE A 71 6.16 -1.42 -3.28
C PHE A 71 6.49 -2.84 -3.74
N TYR A 72 7.41 -3.00 -4.69
CA TYR A 72 7.85 -4.31 -5.16
C TYR A 72 8.41 -5.19 -4.03
N ARG A 73 9.32 -4.65 -3.23
CA ARG A 73 9.97 -5.39 -2.13
C ARG A 73 8.96 -5.77 -1.06
N THR A 74 8.08 -4.84 -0.67
CA THR A 74 7.01 -5.10 0.30
C THR A 74 6.07 -6.20 -0.22
N CYS A 75 5.64 -6.10 -1.48
CA CYS A 75 4.80 -7.10 -2.11
C CYS A 75 5.45 -8.48 -2.14
N LYS A 76 6.70 -8.55 -2.60
CA LYS A 76 7.48 -9.79 -2.63
C LYS A 76 7.55 -10.42 -1.24
N LYS A 77 7.83 -9.62 -0.21
CA LYS A 77 7.93 -10.11 1.16
C LYS A 77 6.60 -10.66 1.69
N VAL A 78 5.47 -10.05 1.34
CA VAL A 78 4.13 -10.56 1.67
C VAL A 78 3.84 -11.88 0.96
N LEU A 79 4.13 -11.97 -0.34
CA LEU A 79 3.88 -13.19 -1.13
C LEU A 79 4.78 -14.37 -0.73
N GLU A 80 6.01 -14.09 -0.30
CA GLU A 80 6.98 -15.08 0.15
C GLU A 80 6.80 -15.46 1.63
N GLU A 81 5.90 -14.80 2.37
CA GLU A 81 5.69 -15.09 3.78
C GLU A 81 5.09 -16.50 3.96
N PRO A 82 5.81 -17.46 4.57
CA PRO A 82 5.43 -18.87 4.52
C PRO A 82 4.04 -19.13 5.09
N GLY A 83 3.19 -19.79 4.30
CA GLY A 83 1.83 -20.17 4.71
C GLY A 83 0.88 -18.99 4.94
N LEU A 84 1.25 -17.76 4.59
CA LEU A 84 0.37 -16.60 4.79
C LEU A 84 -0.87 -16.71 3.90
N ILE A 85 -0.69 -16.97 2.60
CA ILE A 85 -1.78 -17.03 1.63
C ILE A 85 -2.77 -18.15 1.98
N GLU A 86 -2.25 -19.31 2.40
CA GLU A 86 -3.03 -20.48 2.79
C GLU A 86 -3.88 -20.18 4.03
N ARG A 87 -3.27 -19.54 5.04
CA ARG A 87 -3.99 -19.07 6.24
C ARG A 87 -5.10 -18.10 5.88
N LEU A 88 -4.79 -17.08 5.09
CA LEU A 88 -5.77 -16.07 4.67
C LEU A 88 -6.91 -16.68 3.84
N ARG A 89 -6.61 -17.64 2.97
CA ARG A 89 -7.63 -18.37 2.18
C ARG A 89 -8.52 -19.24 3.07
N ALA A 90 -7.95 -19.87 4.11
CA ALA A 90 -8.70 -20.75 5.01
C ALA A 90 -9.78 -20.01 5.83
N GLU A 91 -9.59 -18.70 6.08
CA GLU A 91 -10.55 -17.85 6.80
C GLU A 91 -11.84 -17.57 6.01
N LYS A 92 -11.83 -17.72 4.67
CA LYS A 92 -13.01 -17.54 3.80
C LYS A 92 -13.72 -16.19 3.97
N TYR A 93 -12.96 -15.11 3.86
CA TYR A 93 -13.48 -13.74 4.03
C TYR A 93 -14.66 -13.41 3.09
N ASP A 94 -15.72 -12.83 3.66
CA ASP A 94 -16.84 -12.30 2.89
C ASP A 94 -16.48 -11.02 2.14
N VAL A 95 -15.66 -10.17 2.75
CA VAL A 95 -15.23 -8.88 2.20
C VAL A 95 -13.73 -8.72 2.40
N TYR A 96 -13.04 -8.35 1.31
CA TYR A 96 -11.65 -7.95 1.32
C TYR A 96 -11.54 -6.48 0.94
N ILE A 97 -10.87 -5.69 1.76
CA ILE A 97 -10.66 -4.26 1.52
C ILE A 97 -9.17 -4.03 1.32
N SER A 98 -8.80 -3.38 0.23
CA SER A 98 -7.42 -3.06 -0.08
C SER A 98 -7.26 -1.59 -0.46
N GLU A 99 -6.05 -1.07 -0.32
CA GLU A 99 -5.69 0.25 -0.83
C GLU A 99 -5.37 0.16 -2.32
N ASN A 100 -5.96 1.04 -3.12
CA ASN A 100 -5.94 0.98 -4.57
C ASN A 100 -4.55 1.20 -5.15
N PHE A 101 -3.70 1.97 -4.47
CA PHE A 101 -2.31 2.16 -4.92
C PHE A 101 -1.41 0.98 -4.55
N ASP A 102 -1.83 0.14 -3.61
CA ASP A 102 -1.18 -1.13 -3.32
C ASP A 102 -1.72 -2.22 -4.26
N VAL A 103 -1.17 -2.23 -5.48
CA VAL A 103 -1.51 -3.22 -6.51
C VAL A 103 -1.27 -4.66 -6.02
N CYS A 104 -0.34 -4.87 -5.07
CA CYS A 104 -0.10 -6.18 -4.49
C CYS A 104 -1.26 -6.65 -3.60
N GLY A 105 -1.80 -5.76 -2.78
CA GLY A 105 -3.00 -6.02 -1.99
C GLY A 105 -4.18 -6.41 -2.88
N MET A 106 -4.39 -5.69 -3.99
CA MET A 106 -5.39 -6.09 -4.99
C MET A 106 -5.06 -7.44 -5.65
N GLY A 107 -3.81 -7.71 -6.00
CA GLY A 107 -3.39 -9.01 -6.53
C GLY A 107 -3.61 -10.17 -5.54
N LEU A 108 -3.44 -9.91 -4.24
CA LEU A 108 -3.63 -10.90 -3.18
C LEU A 108 -5.09 -11.37 -3.08
N SER A 109 -6.06 -10.52 -3.42
CA SER A 109 -7.47 -10.92 -3.43
C SER A 109 -7.73 -12.06 -4.42
N HIS A 110 -7.01 -12.11 -5.55
CA HIS A 110 -7.09 -13.22 -6.48
C HIS A 110 -6.57 -14.53 -5.89
N ALA A 111 -5.60 -14.49 -4.98
CA ALA A 111 -5.09 -15.69 -4.32
C ALA A 111 -5.99 -16.16 -3.17
N ILE A 112 -6.59 -15.22 -2.42
CA ILE A 112 -7.44 -15.49 -1.26
C ILE A 112 -8.87 -15.88 -1.67
N GLN A 113 -9.36 -15.39 -2.81
CA GLN A 113 -10.72 -15.62 -3.31
C GLN A 113 -11.83 -15.25 -2.30
N PRO A 114 -11.87 -13.99 -1.80
CA PRO A 114 -12.98 -13.51 -0.98
C PRO A 114 -14.25 -13.37 -1.82
N LYS A 115 -15.43 -13.33 -1.18
CA LYS A 115 -16.71 -13.19 -1.91
C LYS A 115 -16.88 -11.83 -2.57
N ALA A 116 -16.35 -10.78 -1.94
CA ALA A 116 -16.36 -9.41 -2.46
C ALA A 116 -15.00 -8.73 -2.23
N VAL A 117 -14.60 -7.89 -3.17
CA VAL A 117 -13.38 -7.09 -3.12
C VAL A 117 -13.77 -5.63 -3.21
N ILE A 118 -13.28 -4.82 -2.28
CA ILE A 118 -13.46 -3.37 -2.24
C ILE A 118 -12.09 -2.72 -2.33
N GLY A 119 -11.86 -2.03 -3.45
CA GLY A 119 -10.77 -1.09 -3.57
C GLY A 119 -11.10 0.21 -2.85
N SER A 120 -10.24 0.66 -1.95
CA SER A 120 -10.36 1.93 -1.23
C SER A 120 -9.16 2.81 -1.52
N SER A 121 -9.31 4.13 -1.40
CA SER A 121 -8.14 4.99 -1.36
C SER A 121 -8.22 6.04 -0.27
N ALA A 122 -7.18 6.09 0.55
CA ALA A 122 -6.97 7.14 1.53
C ALA A 122 -6.39 8.43 0.90
N THR A 123 -5.99 8.36 -0.37
CA THR A 123 -5.36 9.45 -1.12
C THR A 123 -6.16 9.84 -2.36
N SER A 124 -5.64 10.80 -3.14
CA SER A 124 -6.16 11.04 -4.49
C SER A 124 -5.83 9.86 -5.42
N LEU A 125 -6.63 9.69 -6.46
CA LEU A 125 -6.31 8.75 -7.54
C LEU A 125 -5.03 9.17 -8.26
N PHE A 126 -4.16 8.20 -8.54
CA PHE A 126 -3.01 8.31 -9.42
C PHE A 126 -3.43 8.18 -10.88
N SER A 127 -2.57 8.66 -11.79
CA SER A 127 -2.84 8.72 -13.24
C SER A 127 -3.58 7.50 -13.81
N TRP A 128 -3.02 6.30 -13.63
CA TRP A 128 -3.59 5.07 -14.21
C TRP A 128 -4.90 4.64 -13.54
N GLN A 129 -5.13 5.05 -12.30
CA GLN A 129 -6.30 4.66 -11.52
C GLN A 129 -7.60 5.31 -12.03
N PHE A 130 -7.52 6.48 -12.66
CA PHE A 130 -8.71 7.11 -13.28
C PHE A 130 -9.37 6.18 -14.29
N TYR A 131 -8.56 5.55 -15.15
CA TYR A 131 -9.04 4.57 -16.11
C TYR A 131 -9.56 3.29 -15.43
N GLU A 132 -8.81 2.74 -14.46
CA GLU A 132 -9.20 1.50 -13.75
C GLU A 132 -10.54 1.62 -13.01
N PHE A 133 -10.82 2.79 -12.43
CA PHE A 133 -12.06 3.06 -11.69
C PHE A 133 -13.15 3.73 -12.51
N GLY A 134 -12.92 4.00 -13.81
CA GLY A 134 -13.88 4.68 -14.68
C GLY A 134 -14.19 6.11 -14.25
N VAL A 135 -13.25 6.78 -13.58
CA VAL A 135 -13.38 8.17 -13.14
C VAL A 135 -12.88 9.08 -14.26
N PRO A 136 -13.66 10.09 -14.70
CA PRO A 136 -13.23 10.99 -15.77
C PRO A 136 -12.02 11.82 -15.35
N GLU A 137 -11.02 11.89 -16.22
CA GLU A 137 -9.86 12.76 -16.04
C GLU A 137 -10.25 14.23 -16.22
N ALA A 138 -9.84 15.07 -15.28
CA ALA A 138 -10.12 16.50 -15.33
C ALA A 138 -8.99 17.28 -16.02
N THR A 139 -8.75 16.96 -17.30
CA THR A 139 -7.63 17.47 -18.10
C THR A 139 -7.65 18.99 -18.28
N SER A 140 -8.82 19.63 -18.09
CA SER A 140 -9.00 21.08 -18.22
C SER A 140 -8.24 21.91 -17.18
N TYR A 141 -8.02 21.38 -15.97
CA TYR A 141 -7.25 22.06 -14.91
C TYR A 141 -6.09 21.21 -14.35
N ARG A 142 -6.01 19.92 -14.75
CA ARG A 142 -4.86 19.03 -14.52
C ARG A 142 -4.34 18.51 -15.85
N PRO A 143 -3.46 19.27 -16.54
CA PRO A 143 -2.92 18.89 -17.84
C PRO A 143 -2.04 17.62 -17.80
N GLY A 144 -1.66 17.16 -16.61
CA GLY A 144 -1.09 15.85 -16.36
C GLY A 144 -1.53 15.32 -15.00
N CYS A 145 -1.83 14.04 -14.94
CA CYS A 145 -1.98 13.31 -13.69
C CYS A 145 -0.56 12.89 -13.21
N TYR A 146 -0.32 12.86 -11.89
CA TYR A 146 0.94 12.36 -11.32
C TYR A 146 0.92 10.83 -11.19
#